data_AF-A0A6I1F7B6-F1
#
_entry.id   AF-A0A6I1F7B6-F1
#
_cell.length_a   1.000
_cell.length_b   1.000
_cell.length_c   1.000
_cell.angle_alpha   90.00
_cell.angle_beta   90.00
_cell.angle_gamma   90.00
#
_symmetry.space_group_name_H-M   'P 1'
#
loop_
_entity.id
_entity.type
_entity.pdbx_description
1 polymer ?
#
loop_
_entity_poly.entity_id
_entity_poly.type
_entity_poly.pdbx_seq_one_letter_code
_entity_poly.pdbx_strand_id
1 'polypeptide(L)'
;MNIALLNDSEIDIEKLCFEYEVQGIDRKEIKNHLNDKYRRFSQKGDFRCVCCNERVKMVLSEEKVFFFRHFDKKSCSFSENHKTYKNQKESLEDKPKHRAGKAILRTYLEGICKLKNIIIKDGYGHRNTLSFVPDFILEFPNGQMWAIDYITGLKTDSKYAKSLAKRRDAYIKQQFTPIFLIDRYWMAYEHDINYVSIVEGELLCVKKSKQDYLWTEYISRMESHLIDVLFDNKPLNRSVKSIAYFAPHEREISIIRFLHEEEQQRKTKTLYKPITIPIDKALQFNSTYSDFIYSDEDEENYMEEWRKELEQEYNLRESMRKQQAAERKRKEERQKEEDRKKEEQRKREEDRKYRENLRIEEEERKKTEEKTMEYDGSIEDIPFIGRSERQMNSDLKREIASTTKDNNFKDSYQYKQMIRHMTKYFEQEDENRTESKEKKIISWRNERNSLIKRIPTWMLDELLNHYVNGEGYFINGRMKWKEIVLHSFDILYEGKLTTLQLLEMMKIEGIKFEQSDKVMLYPVNEYVRYIGRKLKREVTI
;
A
#
# COMPACT_ATOMS: atom_id res chain seq x y z
N MET A 1 -15.04 34.35 28.00
CA MET A 1 -15.78 33.08 28.12
C MET A 1 -17.18 33.32 27.59
N ASN A 2 -17.75 32.39 26.83
CA ASN A 2 -18.99 32.68 26.09
C ASN A 2 -20.24 32.17 26.83
N ILE A 3 -20.06 31.30 27.83
CA ILE A 3 -21.13 30.72 28.65
C ILE A 3 -21.05 31.26 30.08
N ALA A 4 -22.17 31.62 30.70
CA ALA A 4 -22.28 31.92 32.13
C ALA A 4 -23.59 31.36 32.72
N LEU A 5 -23.62 31.12 34.02
CA LEU A 5 -24.83 30.71 34.74
C LEU A 5 -25.65 31.94 35.13
N LEU A 6 -26.95 31.91 34.87
CA LEU A 6 -27.93 32.87 35.38
C LEU A 6 -29.06 32.07 36.02
N ASN A 7 -29.20 32.15 37.35
CA ASN A 7 -30.15 31.32 38.12
C ASN A 7 -30.06 29.84 37.74
N ASP A 8 -28.84 29.29 37.81
CA ASP A 8 -28.51 27.90 37.46
C ASP A 8 -28.76 27.48 35.99
N SER A 9 -29.21 28.42 35.15
CA SER A 9 -29.36 28.20 33.70
C SER A 9 -28.12 28.66 32.94
N GLU A 10 -27.59 27.82 32.06
CA GLU A 10 -26.46 28.18 31.20
C GLU A 10 -26.90 29.11 30.06
N ILE A 11 -26.24 30.26 29.97
CA ILE A 11 -26.43 31.26 28.92
C ILE A 11 -25.18 31.30 28.05
N ASP A 12 -25.26 30.71 26.85
CA ASP A 12 -24.22 30.83 25.82
C ASP A 12 -24.50 32.05 24.93
N ILE A 13 -23.71 33.10 25.14
CA ILE A 13 -23.91 34.37 24.44
C ILE A 13 -23.50 34.30 22.98
N GLU A 14 -22.54 33.43 22.62
CA GLU A 14 -22.09 33.30 21.24
C GLU A 14 -23.11 32.49 20.43
N LYS A 15 -23.68 31.44 21.02
CA LYS A 15 -24.80 30.70 20.42
C LYS A 15 -26.00 31.61 20.16
N LEU A 16 -26.38 32.43 21.15
CA LEU A 16 -27.47 33.41 20.99
C LEU A 16 -27.17 34.43 19.88
N CYS A 17 -25.92 34.89 19.76
CA CYS A 17 -25.54 35.78 18.65
C CYS A 17 -25.75 35.08 17.31
N PHE A 18 -25.26 33.86 17.17
CA PHE A 18 -25.39 33.09 15.94
C PHE A 18 -26.86 32.87 15.55
N GLU A 19 -27.73 32.57 16.52
CA GLU A 19 -29.17 32.42 16.28
C GLU A 19 -29.81 33.70 15.72
N TYR A 20 -29.42 34.88 16.20
CA TYR A 20 -29.91 36.16 15.66
C TYR A 20 -29.25 36.53 14.32
N GLU A 21 -27.97 36.23 14.12
CA GLU A 21 -27.28 36.45 12.84
C GLU A 21 -27.94 35.61 11.72
N VAL A 22 -28.34 34.37 12.01
CA VAL A 22 -29.09 33.51 11.08
C VAL A 22 -30.46 34.10 10.73
N GLN A 23 -31.07 34.86 11.63
CA GLN A 23 -32.33 35.59 11.38
C GLN A 23 -32.11 36.89 10.59
N GLY A 24 -30.87 37.21 10.19
CA GLY A 24 -30.53 38.41 9.43
C GLY A 24 -30.46 39.69 10.26
N ILE A 25 -30.40 39.59 11.59
CA ILE A 25 -30.33 40.73 12.48
C ILE A 25 -28.91 41.29 12.49
N ASP A 26 -28.77 42.61 12.35
CA ASP A 26 -27.46 43.27 12.38
C ASP A 26 -26.84 43.23 13.79
N ARG A 27 -25.51 43.18 13.86
CA ARG A 27 -24.76 43.03 15.11
C ARG A 27 -25.02 44.16 16.12
N LYS A 28 -25.30 45.37 15.65
CA LYS A 28 -25.67 46.49 16.51
C LYS A 28 -27.03 46.27 17.17
N GLU A 29 -27.95 45.66 16.44
CA GLU A 29 -29.30 45.33 16.90
C GLU A 29 -29.27 44.10 17.84
N ILE A 30 -28.46 43.09 17.55
CA ILE A 30 -28.17 41.96 18.46
C ILE A 30 -27.64 42.48 19.81
N LYS A 31 -26.71 43.43 19.80
CA LYS A 31 -26.18 44.07 21.02
C LYS A 31 -27.29 44.73 21.83
N ASN A 32 -28.25 45.40 21.18
CA ASN A 32 -29.39 46.03 21.85
C ASN A 32 -30.31 44.97 22.47
N HIS A 33 -30.69 43.94 21.71
CA HIS A 33 -31.49 42.82 22.23
C HIS A 33 -30.85 42.13 23.44
N LEU A 34 -29.55 41.84 23.39
CA LEU A 34 -28.84 41.22 24.50
C LEU A 34 -28.71 42.18 25.70
N ASN A 35 -28.54 43.48 25.46
CA ASN A 35 -28.56 44.46 26.54
C ASN A 35 -29.94 44.51 27.21
N ASP A 36 -31.02 44.62 26.45
CA ASP A 36 -32.37 44.73 27.01
C ASP A 36 -32.73 43.50 27.84
N LYS A 37 -32.36 42.31 27.35
CA LYS A 37 -32.64 41.04 28.02
C LYS A 37 -31.73 40.78 29.22
N TYR A 38 -30.43 41.05 29.12
CA TYR A 38 -29.43 40.54 30.08
C TYR A 38 -28.64 41.60 30.85
N ARG A 39 -28.69 42.88 30.46
CA ARG A 39 -27.84 43.93 31.06
C ARG A 39 -28.10 44.14 32.54
N ARG A 40 -29.37 44.13 32.96
CA ARG A 40 -29.77 44.33 34.37
C ARG A 40 -29.17 43.24 35.27
N PHE A 41 -29.25 41.97 34.85
CA PHE A 41 -28.65 40.84 35.56
C PHE A 41 -27.12 40.97 35.63
N SER A 42 -26.48 41.39 34.53
CA SER A 42 -25.03 41.63 34.52
C SER A 42 -24.58 42.77 35.42
N GLN A 43 -25.38 43.82 35.58
CA GLN A 43 -25.06 44.95 36.47
C GLN A 43 -25.23 44.58 37.94
N LYS A 44 -26.22 43.74 38.26
CA LYS A 44 -26.42 43.18 39.60
C LYS A 44 -25.38 42.12 39.98
N GLY A 45 -24.64 41.61 38.98
CA GLY A 45 -23.63 40.56 39.19
C GLY A 45 -24.26 39.19 39.39
N ASP A 46 -25.46 38.97 38.82
CA ASP A 46 -26.21 37.71 38.93
C ASP A 46 -25.58 36.60 38.07
N PHE A 47 -24.83 36.95 37.02
CA PHE A 47 -24.10 35.97 36.23
C PHE A 47 -22.92 35.38 37.01
N ARG A 48 -22.81 34.05 36.96
CA ARG A 48 -21.72 33.29 37.59
C ARG A 48 -20.88 32.54 36.56
N CYS A 49 -19.58 32.39 36.80
CA CYS A 49 -18.76 31.50 35.98
C CYS A 49 -19.25 30.07 36.15
N VAL A 50 -19.46 29.35 35.04
CA VAL A 50 -19.72 27.90 35.05
C VAL A 50 -18.60 27.13 35.77
N CYS A 51 -17.39 27.69 35.77
CA CYS A 51 -16.18 27.06 36.27
C CYS A 51 -15.98 27.15 37.78
N CYS A 52 -15.98 28.37 38.33
CA CYS A 52 -15.62 28.68 39.70
C CYS A 52 -16.77 29.33 40.48
N ASN A 53 -17.94 29.49 39.85
CA ASN A 53 -19.11 30.15 40.43
C ASN A 53 -18.88 31.61 40.86
N GLU A 54 -17.79 32.24 40.44
CA GLU A 54 -17.50 33.64 40.71
C GLU A 54 -18.34 34.58 39.84
N ARG A 55 -18.55 35.81 40.31
CA ARG A 55 -19.34 36.80 39.55
C ARG A 55 -18.64 37.17 38.25
N VAL A 56 -19.40 37.17 37.16
CA VAL A 56 -18.95 37.61 35.84
C VAL A 56 -19.83 38.73 35.31
N LYS A 57 -19.25 39.58 34.47
CA LYS A 57 -19.97 40.64 33.75
C LYS A 57 -19.98 40.35 32.26
N MET A 58 -21.11 40.66 31.63
CA MET A 58 -21.30 40.59 30.19
C MET A 58 -20.62 41.78 29.50
N VAL A 59 -19.83 41.51 28.47
CA VAL A 59 -19.12 42.49 27.65
C VAL A 59 -19.61 42.37 26.22
N LEU A 60 -20.35 43.39 25.76
CA LEU A 60 -20.90 43.48 24.40
C LEU A 60 -20.18 44.61 23.65
N SER A 61 -19.20 44.26 22.84
CA SER A 61 -18.39 45.20 22.05
C SER A 61 -18.77 45.08 20.58
N GLU A 62 -19.01 46.20 19.87
CA GLU A 62 -19.40 46.15 18.45
C GLU A 62 -18.29 45.57 17.57
N GLU A 63 -17.04 45.91 17.86
CA GLU A 63 -15.86 45.47 17.09
C GLU A 63 -15.34 44.07 17.47
N LYS A 64 -15.82 43.47 18.56
CA LYS A 64 -15.27 42.22 19.10
C LYS A 64 -16.37 41.19 19.33
N VAL A 65 -15.97 39.96 19.63
CA VAL A 65 -16.89 38.90 20.05
C VAL A 65 -17.54 39.31 21.38
N PHE A 66 -18.81 38.94 21.60
CA PHE A 66 -19.46 39.12 22.89
C PHE A 66 -18.99 38.03 23.86
N PHE A 67 -18.70 38.39 25.11
CA PHE A 67 -18.21 37.44 26.11
C PHE A 67 -18.51 37.89 27.53
N PHE A 68 -18.46 36.95 28.47
CA PHE A 68 -18.41 37.20 29.90
C PHE A 68 -16.96 37.33 30.40
N ARG A 69 -16.76 38.20 31.38
CA ARG A 69 -15.48 38.49 32.03
C ARG A 69 -15.63 38.50 33.55
N HIS A 70 -14.70 37.89 34.28
CA HIS A 70 -14.66 38.00 35.73
C HIS A 70 -14.52 39.46 36.19
N PHE A 71 -15.16 39.80 37.31
CA PHE A 71 -15.08 41.14 37.89
C PHE A 71 -13.68 41.47 38.39
N ASP A 72 -13.02 40.51 39.03
CA ASP A 72 -11.69 40.60 39.63
C ASP A 72 -10.54 40.53 38.61
N LYS A 73 -10.85 40.32 37.32
CA LYS A 73 -9.90 40.10 36.21
C LYS A 73 -8.96 38.89 36.42
N LYS A 74 -9.18 38.02 37.41
CA LYS A 74 -8.36 36.81 37.57
C LYS A 74 -8.67 35.82 36.44
N SER A 75 -7.67 35.10 35.96
CA SER A 75 -7.88 33.99 35.04
C SER A 75 -8.50 32.83 35.82
N CYS A 76 -9.67 32.38 35.37
CA CYS A 76 -10.23 31.12 35.84
C CYS A 76 -9.75 29.97 34.97
N SER A 77 -9.88 28.75 35.47
CA SER A 77 -9.54 27.51 34.75
C SER A 77 -10.18 27.44 33.37
N PHE A 78 -11.44 27.87 33.21
CA PHE A 78 -12.09 27.93 31.89
C PHE A 78 -11.34 28.82 30.90
N SER A 79 -10.92 30.01 31.34
CA SER A 79 -10.20 30.96 30.48
C SER A 79 -8.83 30.42 30.06
N GLU A 80 -8.15 29.76 30.99
CA GLU A 80 -6.86 29.11 30.74
C GLU A 80 -7.02 27.91 29.80
N ASN A 81 -7.97 27.02 30.09
CA ASN A 81 -8.28 25.86 29.26
C ASN A 81 -8.71 26.28 27.86
N HIS A 82 -9.53 27.32 27.71
CA HIS A 82 -9.92 27.81 26.39
C HIS A 82 -8.72 28.36 25.60
N LYS A 83 -7.80 29.09 26.24
CA LYS A 83 -6.55 29.54 25.59
C LYS A 83 -5.68 28.36 25.19
N THR A 84 -5.49 27.40 26.10
CA THR A 84 -4.72 26.17 25.86
C THR A 84 -5.31 25.37 24.71
N TYR A 85 -6.63 25.17 24.70
CA TYR A 85 -7.38 24.50 23.64
C TYR A 85 -7.19 25.18 22.29
N LYS A 86 -7.39 26.50 22.23
CA LYS A 86 -7.21 27.28 21.00
C LYS A 86 -5.79 27.14 20.47
N ASN A 87 -4.78 27.33 21.32
CA ASN A 87 -3.38 27.19 20.91
C ASN A 87 -3.07 25.77 20.40
N GLN A 88 -3.61 24.73 21.03
CA GLN A 88 -3.42 23.33 20.63
C GLN A 88 -4.02 23.07 19.25
N LYS A 89 -5.30 23.41 19.06
CA LYS A 89 -6.00 23.11 17.80
C LYS A 89 -5.48 23.99 16.66
N GLU A 90 -5.16 25.26 16.92
CA GLU A 90 -4.67 26.16 15.88
C GLU A 90 -3.27 25.83 15.35
N SER A 91 -2.42 25.18 16.17
CA SER A 91 -1.04 24.86 15.80
C SER A 91 -0.86 23.46 15.23
N LEU A 92 -1.76 22.53 15.54
CA LEU A 92 -1.56 21.10 15.25
C LEU A 92 -2.65 20.46 14.39
N GLU A 93 -3.81 21.10 14.22
CA GLU A 93 -4.98 20.52 13.56
C GLU A 93 -5.40 21.33 12.31
N ASP A 94 -6.13 20.69 11.39
CA ASP A 94 -6.74 21.36 10.24
C ASP A 94 -8.02 22.09 10.70
N LYS A 95 -7.94 23.42 10.87
CA LYS A 95 -9.02 24.20 11.54
C LYS A 95 -10.40 24.04 10.89
N PRO A 96 -10.59 24.20 9.56
CA PRO A 96 -11.89 23.98 8.93
C PRO A 96 -12.45 22.57 9.16
N LYS A 97 -11.64 21.53 8.92
CA LYS A 97 -12.09 20.13 9.08
C LYS A 97 -12.41 19.81 10.52
N HIS A 98 -11.52 20.19 11.44
CA HIS A 98 -11.70 19.99 12.87
C HIS A 98 -12.98 20.65 13.37
N ARG A 99 -13.24 21.91 13.00
CA ARG A 99 -14.45 22.63 13.41
C ARG A 99 -15.72 21.96 12.90
N ALA A 100 -15.74 21.57 11.62
CA ALA A 100 -16.89 20.90 11.02
C ALA A 100 -17.16 19.53 11.65
N GLY A 101 -16.13 18.69 11.76
CA GLY A 101 -16.24 17.36 12.36
C GLY A 101 -16.59 17.42 13.86
N LYS A 102 -16.03 18.37 14.62
CA LYS A 102 -16.42 18.61 16.01
C LYS A 102 -17.92 18.95 16.13
N ALA A 103 -18.43 19.84 15.28
CA ALA A 103 -19.85 20.21 15.31
C ALA A 103 -20.76 19.00 15.02
N ILE A 104 -20.41 18.21 14.00
CA ILE A 104 -21.16 16.99 13.64
C ILE A 104 -21.12 15.97 14.79
N LEU A 105 -19.94 15.69 15.34
CA LEU A 105 -19.78 14.80 16.50
C LEU A 105 -20.62 15.24 17.69
N ARG A 106 -20.64 16.54 17.99
CA ARG A 106 -21.45 17.08 19.09
C ARG A 106 -22.92 16.75 18.91
N THR A 107 -23.47 16.94 17.71
CA THR A 107 -24.88 16.65 17.43
C THR A 107 -25.23 15.19 17.70
N TYR A 108 -24.41 14.25 17.23
CA TYR A 108 -24.65 12.81 17.45
C TYR A 108 -24.46 12.42 18.92
N LEU A 109 -23.38 12.87 19.55
CA LEU A 109 -23.13 12.58 20.97
C LEU A 109 -24.22 13.16 21.87
N GLU A 110 -24.67 14.40 21.66
CA GLU A 110 -25.77 14.98 22.43
C GLU A 110 -27.07 14.17 22.30
N GLY A 111 -27.37 13.67 21.10
CA GLY A 111 -28.53 12.79 20.88
C GLY A 111 -28.47 11.53 21.73
N ILE A 112 -27.33 10.82 21.72
CA ILE A 112 -27.15 9.55 22.43
C ILE A 112 -27.01 9.79 23.94
N CYS A 113 -26.26 10.81 24.36
CA CYS A 113 -26.01 11.14 25.76
C CYS A 113 -27.29 11.51 26.51
N LYS A 114 -28.20 12.27 25.89
CA LYS A 114 -29.50 12.64 26.48
C LYS A 114 -30.34 11.42 26.85
N LEU A 115 -30.32 10.37 26.02
CA LEU A 115 -31.09 9.15 26.27
C LEU A 115 -30.55 8.34 27.45
N LYS A 116 -29.25 8.47 27.77
CA LYS A 116 -28.57 7.68 28.81
C LYS A 116 -28.20 8.49 30.06
N ASN A 117 -28.72 9.71 30.22
CA ASN A 117 -28.36 10.64 31.30
C ASN A 117 -26.84 10.87 31.43
N ILE A 118 -26.12 10.87 30.30
CA ILE A 118 -24.69 11.19 30.24
C ILE A 118 -24.57 12.69 30.01
N ILE A 119 -23.70 13.35 30.78
CA ILE A 119 -23.48 14.79 30.63
C ILE A 119 -22.33 15.00 29.66
N ILE A 120 -22.58 15.73 28.57
CA ILE A 120 -21.55 16.17 27.62
C ILE A 120 -21.18 17.62 27.88
N LYS A 121 -19.88 17.90 28.02
CA LYS A 121 -19.32 19.25 28.17
C LYS A 121 -18.20 19.45 27.17
N ASP A 122 -17.95 20.68 26.76
CA ASP A 122 -16.70 21.01 26.07
C ASP A 122 -15.52 20.79 27.02
N GLY A 123 -14.37 20.34 26.50
CA GLY A 123 -13.21 20.07 27.35
C GLY A 123 -12.69 21.29 28.12
N TYR A 124 -12.81 22.49 27.54
CA TYR A 124 -12.45 23.74 28.24
C TYR A 124 -13.42 24.11 29.37
N GLY A 125 -14.58 23.45 29.44
CA GLY A 125 -15.54 23.55 30.55
C GLY A 125 -15.12 22.79 31.81
N HIS A 126 -14.02 22.04 31.77
CA HIS A 126 -13.52 21.32 32.93
C HIS A 126 -13.08 22.28 34.05
N ARG A 127 -13.40 21.92 35.30
CA ARG A 127 -13.16 22.78 36.48
C ARG A 127 -11.68 23.00 36.77
N ASN A 128 -10.83 22.01 36.52
CA ASN A 128 -9.40 22.11 36.75
C ASN A 128 -8.67 22.62 35.49
N THR A 129 -7.55 23.32 35.69
CA THR A 129 -6.68 23.69 34.57
C THR A 129 -6.01 22.43 34.01
N LEU A 130 -6.20 22.18 32.72
CA LEU A 130 -5.67 21.03 32.01
C LEU A 130 -4.47 21.45 31.16
N SER A 131 -3.41 20.62 31.18
CA SER A 131 -2.27 20.79 30.27
C SER A 131 -2.65 20.48 28.82
N PHE A 132 -3.57 19.54 28.62
CA PHE A 132 -4.18 19.20 27.35
C PHE A 132 -5.70 19.23 27.48
N VAL A 133 -6.38 19.89 26.54
CA VAL A 133 -7.82 20.11 26.63
C VAL A 133 -8.51 19.29 25.52
N PRO A 134 -9.36 18.31 25.87
CA PRO A 134 -10.06 17.51 24.87
C PRO A 134 -11.14 18.32 24.14
N ASP A 135 -11.64 17.81 23.03
CA ASP A 135 -12.79 18.40 22.35
C ASP A 135 -14.06 18.29 23.21
N PHE A 136 -14.31 17.11 23.78
CA PHE A 136 -15.44 16.86 24.67
C PHE A 136 -15.03 16.07 25.91
N ILE A 137 -15.76 16.29 27.00
CA ILE A 137 -15.75 15.46 28.18
C ILE A 137 -17.14 14.86 28.36
N LEU A 138 -17.21 13.53 28.46
CA LEU A 138 -18.44 12.83 28.83
C LEU A 138 -18.34 12.40 30.29
N GLU A 139 -19.32 12.78 31.10
CA GLU A 139 -19.47 12.36 32.49
C GLU A 139 -20.61 11.35 32.58
N PHE A 140 -20.27 10.11 32.93
CA PHE A 140 -21.23 9.01 33.04
C PHE A 140 -21.83 8.96 34.45
N PRO A 141 -23.05 8.41 34.62
CA PRO A 141 -23.70 8.29 35.94
C PRO A 141 -22.90 7.48 36.97
N ASN A 142 -22.03 6.58 36.51
CA ASN A 142 -21.14 5.78 37.37
C ASN A 142 -19.89 6.56 37.84
N GLY A 143 -19.77 7.84 37.50
CA GLY A 143 -18.62 8.69 37.83
C GLY A 143 -17.44 8.58 36.87
N GLN A 144 -17.50 7.70 35.87
CA GLN A 144 -16.47 7.60 34.85
C GLN A 144 -16.48 8.83 33.95
N MET A 145 -15.29 9.26 33.51
CA MET A 145 -15.13 10.39 32.60
C MET A 145 -14.37 9.97 31.36
N TRP A 146 -14.88 10.36 30.19
CA TRP A 146 -14.17 10.17 28.91
C TRP A 146 -13.69 11.50 28.36
N ALA A 147 -12.47 11.52 27.83
CA ALA A 147 -11.93 12.63 27.06
C ALA A 147 -11.96 12.24 25.59
N ILE A 148 -12.82 12.90 24.81
CA ILE A 148 -13.00 12.63 23.39
C ILE A 148 -12.29 13.71 22.58
N ASP A 149 -11.47 13.29 21.63
CA ASP A 149 -10.80 14.16 20.67
C ASP A 149 -11.04 13.69 19.24
N TYR A 150 -11.30 14.65 18.36
CA TYR A 150 -11.28 14.43 16.91
C TYR A 150 -9.95 14.92 16.35
N ILE A 151 -9.22 14.00 15.70
CA ILE A 151 -7.85 14.19 15.21
C ILE A 151 -7.88 14.46 13.71
N THR A 152 -7.32 15.60 13.30
CA THR A 152 -7.24 16.04 11.89
C THR A 152 -5.85 16.50 11.47
N GLY A 153 -4.87 16.50 12.39
CA GLY A 153 -3.51 16.96 12.15
C GLY A 153 -2.75 16.17 11.09
N LEU A 154 -1.47 16.51 10.87
CA LEU A 154 -0.65 15.88 9.84
C LEU A 154 -0.13 14.50 10.28
N LYS A 155 -0.56 13.46 9.55
CA LYS A 155 -0.23 12.04 9.80
C LYS A 155 1.28 11.75 9.90
N THR A 156 2.12 12.45 9.14
CA THR A 156 3.57 12.15 9.03
C THR A 156 4.46 12.89 10.04
N ASP A 157 3.92 13.83 10.83
CA ASP A 157 4.74 14.62 11.73
C ASP A 157 5.05 13.88 13.05
N SER A 158 6.31 13.51 13.23
CA SER A 158 6.81 12.90 14.48
C SER A 158 6.55 13.77 15.72
N LYS A 159 6.51 15.10 15.59
CA LYS A 159 6.16 16.01 16.70
C LYS A 159 4.69 15.87 17.07
N TYR A 160 3.81 15.68 16.08
CA TYR A 160 2.39 15.47 16.31
C TYR A 160 2.14 14.14 17.04
N ALA A 161 2.78 13.05 16.62
CA ALA A 161 2.69 11.76 17.32
C ALA A 161 3.15 11.86 18.79
N LYS A 162 4.27 12.55 19.06
CA LYS A 162 4.73 12.84 20.44
C LYS A 162 3.73 13.69 21.23
N SER A 163 3.05 14.62 20.55
CA SER A 163 2.00 15.44 21.15
C SER A 163 0.79 14.60 21.55
N LEU A 164 0.37 13.66 20.70
CA LEU A 164 -0.71 12.70 20.99
C LEU A 164 -0.38 11.80 22.18
N ALA A 165 0.86 11.30 22.27
CA ALA A 165 1.31 10.51 23.43
C ALA A 165 1.18 11.31 24.74
N LYS A 166 1.73 12.54 24.76
CA LYS A 166 1.62 13.44 25.92
C LYS A 166 0.17 13.77 26.26
N ARG A 167 -0.67 13.94 25.24
CA ARG A 167 -2.11 14.20 25.38
C ARG A 167 -2.82 13.04 26.09
N ARG A 168 -2.62 11.81 25.59
CA ARG A 168 -3.14 10.59 26.20
C ARG A 168 -2.70 10.43 27.65
N ASP A 169 -1.42 10.59 27.91
CA ASP A 169 -0.86 10.41 29.26
C ASP A 169 -1.40 11.48 30.23
N ALA A 170 -1.62 12.71 29.75
CA ALA A 170 -2.26 13.77 30.53
C ALA A 170 -3.73 13.45 30.85
N TYR A 171 -4.49 12.87 29.92
CA TYR A 171 -5.87 12.43 30.16
C TYR A 171 -5.93 11.31 31.20
N ILE A 172 -5.07 10.30 31.07
CA ILE A 172 -4.98 9.21 32.04
C ILE A 172 -4.63 9.73 33.44
N LYS A 173 -3.71 10.71 33.54
CA LYS A 173 -3.36 11.34 34.81
C LYS A 173 -4.54 12.05 35.48
N GLN A 174 -5.49 12.55 34.70
CA GLN A 174 -6.73 13.17 35.18
C GLN A 174 -7.88 12.16 35.35
N GLN A 175 -7.58 10.85 35.28
CA GLN A 175 -8.55 9.75 35.36
C GLN A 175 -9.59 9.77 34.22
N PHE A 176 -9.27 10.41 33.10
CA PHE A 176 -10.10 10.33 31.91
C PHE A 176 -9.75 9.07 31.12
N THR A 177 -10.77 8.43 30.56
CA THR A 177 -10.59 7.43 29.50
C THR A 177 -10.38 8.17 28.18
N PRO A 178 -9.19 8.10 27.55
CA PRO A 178 -8.94 8.77 26.28
C PRO A 178 -9.62 8.02 25.14
N ILE A 179 -10.40 8.74 24.33
CA ILE A 179 -11.02 8.24 23.10
C ILE A 179 -10.62 9.17 21.96
N PHE A 180 -9.94 8.61 20.96
CA PHE A 180 -9.45 9.34 19.81
C PHE A 180 -10.20 8.90 18.55
N LEU A 181 -10.88 9.83 17.91
CA LEU A 181 -11.54 9.62 16.63
C LEU A 181 -10.67 10.24 15.54
N ILE A 182 -10.13 9.41 14.65
CA ILE A 182 -9.15 9.85 13.65
C ILE A 182 -9.86 10.17 12.35
N ASP A 183 -9.56 11.30 11.71
CA ASP A 183 -10.14 11.63 10.41
C ASP A 183 -9.87 10.56 9.35
N ARG A 184 -10.88 10.23 8.53
CA ARG A 184 -10.77 9.22 7.45
C ARG A 184 -9.69 9.53 6.43
N TYR A 185 -9.27 10.79 6.26
CA TYR A 185 -8.13 11.15 5.42
C TYR A 185 -6.82 10.46 5.86
N TRP A 186 -6.69 10.06 7.12
CA TRP A 186 -5.52 9.32 7.60
C TRP A 186 -5.53 7.86 7.15
N MET A 187 -6.67 7.31 6.74
CA MET A 187 -6.78 5.91 6.35
C MET A 187 -5.98 5.63 5.08
N ALA A 188 -4.95 4.79 5.21
CA ALA A 188 -4.09 4.37 4.10
C ALA A 188 -4.23 2.85 3.91
N TYR A 189 -5.35 2.43 3.33
CA TYR A 189 -5.69 1.04 3.06
C TYR A 189 -5.47 0.71 1.58
N GLU A 190 -4.75 -0.37 1.32
CA GLU A 190 -4.54 -0.94 -0.02
C GLU A 190 -5.37 -2.21 -0.16
N HIS A 191 -6.28 -2.23 -1.14
CA HIS A 191 -7.29 -3.26 -1.26
C HIS A 191 -6.71 -4.58 -1.78
N ASP A 192 -5.86 -4.51 -2.80
CA ASP A 192 -5.37 -5.69 -3.51
C ASP A 192 -4.51 -6.61 -2.64
N ILE A 193 -3.83 -6.05 -1.63
CA ILE A 193 -2.94 -6.80 -0.74
C ILE A 193 -3.45 -6.86 0.71
N ASN A 194 -4.67 -6.36 0.98
CA ASN A 194 -5.25 -6.29 2.31
C ASN A 194 -4.25 -5.78 3.36
N TYR A 195 -3.74 -4.58 3.09
CA TYR A 195 -2.69 -3.96 3.87
C TYR A 195 -3.11 -2.56 4.31
N VAL A 196 -2.76 -2.19 5.54
CA VAL A 196 -2.94 -0.81 6.02
C VAL A 196 -1.61 -0.28 6.55
N SER A 197 -1.28 0.95 6.14
CA SER A 197 -0.09 1.64 6.65
C SER A 197 -0.47 2.48 7.86
N ILE A 198 -0.02 2.03 9.03
CA ILE A 198 -0.31 2.67 10.32
C ILE A 198 0.94 3.45 10.79
N VAL A 199 0.76 4.74 11.07
CA VAL A 199 1.82 5.57 11.68
C VAL A 199 1.81 5.47 13.20
N GLU A 200 2.89 5.90 13.82
CA GLU A 200 3.06 5.87 15.28
C GLU A 200 1.94 6.61 16.03
N GLY A 201 1.47 7.75 15.50
CA GLY A 201 0.34 8.50 16.08
C GLY A 201 -0.96 7.70 16.11
N GLU A 202 -1.22 6.89 15.08
CA GLU A 202 -2.41 6.03 15.01
C GLU A 202 -2.31 4.88 16.01
N LEU A 203 -1.14 4.24 16.13
CA LEU A 203 -0.91 3.16 17.10
C LEU A 203 -1.15 3.59 18.55
N LEU A 204 -0.93 4.87 18.88
CA LEU A 204 -1.21 5.43 20.21
C LEU A 204 -2.71 5.56 20.51
N CYS A 205 -3.54 5.61 19.47
CA CYS A 205 -4.99 5.73 19.56
C CYS A 205 -5.69 4.36 19.59
N VAL A 206 -4.98 3.29 19.27
CA VAL A 206 -5.51 1.92 19.23
C VAL A 206 -5.74 1.42 20.65
N LYS A 207 -6.97 1.00 20.92
CA LYS A 207 -7.40 0.35 22.16
C LYS A 207 -8.04 -0.99 21.81
N LYS A 208 -7.78 -2.01 22.61
CA LYS A 208 -8.44 -3.31 22.44
C LYS A 208 -9.91 -3.23 22.83
N SER A 209 -10.79 -3.48 21.86
CA SER A 209 -12.24 -3.60 22.08
C SER A 209 -12.65 -5.05 22.34
N LYS A 210 -13.92 -5.29 22.69
CA LYS A 210 -14.47 -6.65 22.83
C LYS A 210 -14.36 -7.44 21.53
N GLN A 211 -14.59 -6.78 20.40
CA GLN A 211 -14.51 -7.37 19.06
C GLN A 211 -13.09 -7.82 18.72
N ASP A 212 -12.06 -7.07 19.15
CA ASP A 212 -10.67 -7.51 18.98
C ASP A 212 -10.41 -8.86 19.64
N TYR A 213 -10.97 -9.09 20.83
CA TYR A 213 -10.87 -10.38 21.50
C TYR A 213 -11.62 -11.48 20.75
N LEU A 214 -12.81 -11.21 20.23
CA LEU A 214 -13.58 -12.16 19.42
C LEU A 214 -12.81 -12.58 18.17
N TRP A 215 -12.28 -11.61 17.41
CA TRP A 215 -11.45 -11.89 16.24
C TRP A 215 -10.16 -12.64 16.60
N THR A 216 -9.51 -12.29 17.72
CA THR A 216 -8.31 -13.00 18.20
C THR A 216 -8.63 -14.46 18.55
N GLU A 217 -9.74 -14.72 19.22
CA GLU A 217 -10.20 -16.06 19.57
C GLU A 217 -10.59 -16.86 18.32
N TYR A 218 -11.28 -16.23 17.37
CA TYR A 218 -11.65 -16.82 16.09
C TYR A 218 -10.43 -17.30 15.30
N ILE A 219 -9.41 -16.43 15.14
CA ILE A 219 -8.14 -16.79 14.48
C ILE A 219 -7.43 -17.92 15.22
N SER A 220 -7.49 -17.94 16.55
CA SER A 220 -6.83 -18.97 17.36
C SER A 220 -7.46 -20.36 17.21
N ARG A 221 -8.73 -20.43 16.79
CA ARG A 221 -9.46 -21.68 16.52
C ARG A 221 -9.44 -22.10 15.04
N MET A 222 -8.85 -21.28 14.17
CA MET A 222 -8.83 -21.51 12.74
C MET A 222 -7.96 -22.72 12.36
N GLU A 223 -8.32 -23.38 11.27
CA GLU A 223 -7.56 -24.52 10.74
C GLU A 223 -6.16 -24.10 10.28
N SER A 224 -5.15 -24.96 10.53
CA SER A 224 -3.74 -24.65 10.29
C SER A 224 -3.45 -24.20 8.84
N HIS A 225 -4.14 -24.79 7.87
CA HIS A 225 -3.92 -24.48 6.46
C HIS A 225 -4.38 -23.06 6.08
N LEU A 226 -5.43 -22.53 6.73
CA LEU A 226 -5.87 -21.15 6.55
C LEU A 226 -4.96 -20.17 7.30
N ILE A 227 -4.48 -20.57 8.47
CA ILE A 227 -3.46 -19.84 9.22
C ILE A 227 -2.19 -19.65 8.38
N ASP A 228 -1.76 -20.68 7.65
CA ASP A 228 -0.59 -20.61 6.76
C ASP A 228 -0.80 -19.62 5.61
N VAL A 229 -2.01 -19.55 5.03
CA VAL A 229 -2.37 -18.56 4.00
C VAL A 229 -2.44 -17.15 4.58
N LEU A 230 -2.98 -17.00 5.79
CA LEU A 230 -3.06 -15.72 6.48
C LEU A 230 -1.67 -15.17 6.81
N PHE A 231 -0.77 -15.99 7.33
CA PHE A 231 0.57 -15.52 7.70
C PHE A 231 1.51 -15.43 6.51
N ASP A 232 1.35 -16.27 5.49
CA ASP A 232 2.21 -16.28 4.29
C ASP A 232 3.71 -16.30 4.66
N ASN A 233 4.05 -17.09 5.69
CA ASN A 233 5.38 -17.16 6.34
C ASN A 233 5.89 -15.86 6.99
N LYS A 234 5.01 -14.89 7.27
CA LYS A 234 5.36 -13.66 8.00
C LYS A 234 5.15 -13.83 9.51
N PRO A 235 6.03 -13.26 10.36
CA PRO A 235 5.89 -13.29 11.82
C PRO A 235 4.88 -12.23 12.29
N LEU A 236 3.59 -12.49 12.07
CA LEU A 236 2.51 -11.63 12.57
C LEU A 236 2.05 -12.10 13.96
N ASN A 237 1.81 -11.13 14.84
CA ASN A 237 1.18 -11.38 16.13
C ASN A 237 -0.31 -11.72 15.94
N ARG A 238 -0.78 -12.81 16.55
CA ARG A 238 -2.18 -13.26 16.51
C ARG A 238 -3.16 -12.32 17.22
N SER A 239 -2.65 -11.37 18.01
CA SER A 239 -3.46 -10.37 18.69
C SER A 239 -4.02 -9.36 17.71
N VAL A 240 -5.32 -9.48 17.45
CA VAL A 240 -6.08 -8.53 16.64
C VAL A 240 -6.19 -7.19 17.38
N LYS A 241 -6.11 -6.13 16.60
CA LYS A 241 -6.32 -4.75 17.04
C LYS A 241 -7.20 -4.04 16.03
N SER A 242 -7.83 -2.98 16.50
CA SER A 242 -8.71 -2.17 15.67
C SER A 242 -8.42 -0.69 15.75
N ILE A 243 -8.72 -0.02 14.65
CA ILE A 243 -8.68 1.43 14.54
C ILE A 243 -9.94 1.90 13.84
N ALA A 244 -10.50 3.01 14.33
CA ALA A 244 -11.70 3.62 13.80
C ALA A 244 -11.36 4.97 13.16
N TYR A 245 -11.83 5.14 11.92
CA TYR A 245 -11.65 6.34 11.12
C TYR A 245 -13.00 7.04 10.93
N PHE A 246 -13.10 8.28 11.35
CA PHE A 246 -14.29 9.09 11.36
C PHE A 246 -14.39 9.94 10.08
N ALA A 247 -15.53 9.84 9.40
CA ALA A 247 -15.82 10.51 8.14
C ALA A 247 -17.06 11.41 8.34
N PRO A 248 -16.88 12.66 8.84
CA PRO A 248 -18.00 13.49 9.25
C PRO A 248 -18.96 13.83 8.12
N HIS A 249 -18.45 14.04 6.91
CA HIS A 249 -19.24 14.47 5.76
C HIS A 249 -20.08 13.32 5.20
N GLU A 250 -19.52 12.12 5.15
CA GLU A 250 -20.17 10.88 4.73
C GLU A 250 -21.12 10.34 5.82
N ARG A 251 -20.96 10.82 7.06
CA ARG A 251 -21.67 10.37 8.25
C ARG A 251 -21.40 8.90 8.61
N GLU A 252 -20.16 8.48 8.40
CA GLU A 252 -19.71 7.10 8.58
C GLU A 252 -18.46 7.00 9.46
N ILE A 253 -18.27 5.82 10.05
CA ILE A 253 -17.03 5.39 10.70
C ILE A 253 -16.54 4.13 9.98
N SER A 254 -15.30 4.17 9.47
CA SER A 254 -14.63 3.02 8.89
C SER A 254 -13.73 2.36 9.93
N ILE A 255 -13.97 1.10 10.23
CA ILE A 255 -13.21 0.31 11.19
C ILE A 255 -12.32 -0.67 10.45
N ILE A 256 -11.03 -0.68 10.80
CA ILE A 256 -10.07 -1.63 10.26
C ILE A 256 -9.64 -2.57 11.37
N ARG A 257 -9.85 -3.88 11.15
CA ARG A 257 -9.32 -4.97 11.98
C ARG A 257 -7.97 -5.42 11.40
N PHE A 258 -6.91 -5.41 12.18
CA PHE A 258 -5.56 -5.71 11.69
C PHE A 258 -4.70 -6.52 12.67
N LEU A 259 -3.71 -7.21 12.10
CA LEU A 259 -2.60 -7.87 12.78
C LEU A 259 -1.31 -7.07 12.54
N HIS A 260 -0.40 -7.06 13.51
CA HIS A 260 0.88 -6.38 13.39
C HIS A 260 2.03 -7.38 13.30
N GLU A 261 3.08 -7.06 12.56
CA GLU A 261 4.33 -7.82 12.59
C GLU A 261 5.01 -7.69 13.97
N GLU A 262 5.56 -8.80 14.48
CA GLU A 262 6.21 -8.84 15.80
C GLU A 262 7.41 -7.88 15.88
N GLU A 263 8.19 -7.80 14.80
CA GLU A 263 9.40 -6.96 14.73
C GLU A 263 9.10 -5.51 14.29
N GLN A 264 8.05 -5.30 13.48
CA GLN A 264 7.73 -4.01 12.87
C GLN A 264 6.26 -3.65 13.04
N GLN A 265 5.92 -2.99 14.15
CA GLN A 265 4.53 -2.62 14.48
C GLN A 265 3.80 -1.75 13.44
N ARG A 266 4.53 -1.13 12.50
CA ARG A 266 3.97 -0.31 11.40
C ARG A 266 3.52 -1.14 10.19
N LYS A 267 4.07 -2.34 10.03
CA LYS A 267 3.63 -3.28 9.01
C LYS A 267 2.47 -4.08 9.55
N THR A 268 1.32 -3.92 8.91
CA THR A 268 0.09 -4.54 9.39
C THR A 268 -0.64 -5.21 8.25
N LYS A 269 -1.24 -6.35 8.54
CA LYS A 269 -2.12 -7.06 7.62
C LYS A 269 -3.55 -6.85 8.09
N THR A 270 -4.42 -6.35 7.22
CA THR A 270 -5.84 -6.26 7.55
C THR A 270 -6.45 -7.66 7.47
N LEU A 271 -7.36 -7.95 8.38
CA LEU A 271 -8.09 -9.21 8.34
C LEU A 271 -9.14 -9.13 7.25
N TYR A 272 -9.99 -8.13 7.31
CA TYR A 272 -11.08 -7.92 6.37
C TYR A 272 -11.01 -6.51 5.77
N LYS A 273 -11.76 -6.28 4.69
CA LYS A 273 -11.94 -4.93 4.14
C LYS A 273 -12.52 -3.98 5.21
N PRO A 274 -12.25 -2.65 5.13
CA PRO A 274 -12.75 -1.70 6.11
C PRO A 274 -14.27 -1.80 6.28
N ILE A 275 -14.70 -2.06 7.52
CA ILE A 275 -16.13 -2.17 7.87
C ILE A 275 -16.65 -0.75 8.07
N THR A 276 -17.64 -0.35 7.29
CA THR A 276 -18.19 1.01 7.33
C THR A 276 -19.53 1.00 8.06
N ILE A 277 -19.64 1.78 9.12
CA ILE A 277 -20.82 1.84 10.00
C ILE A 277 -21.32 3.30 10.06
N PRO A 278 -22.64 3.54 9.97
CA PRO A 278 -23.21 4.86 10.23
C PRO A 278 -22.84 5.41 11.62
N ILE A 279 -22.56 6.71 11.73
CA ILE A 279 -22.10 7.34 12.99
C ILE A 279 -23.08 7.12 14.15
N ASP A 280 -24.38 7.18 13.90
CA ASP A 280 -25.44 7.00 14.90
C ASP A 280 -25.45 5.60 15.52
N LYS A 281 -25.03 4.59 14.76
CA LYS A 281 -24.79 3.24 15.29
C LYS A 281 -23.43 3.15 15.98
N ALA A 282 -22.38 3.64 15.33
CA ALA A 282 -21.01 3.46 15.80
C ALA A 282 -20.70 4.22 17.10
N LEU A 283 -21.35 5.36 17.37
CA LEU A 283 -21.16 6.14 18.61
C LEU A 283 -22.05 5.68 19.78
N GLN A 284 -22.72 4.53 19.67
CA GLN A 284 -23.47 3.99 20.79
C GLN A 284 -22.52 3.50 21.89
N PHE A 285 -22.91 3.68 23.15
CA PHE A 285 -22.11 3.22 24.28
C PHE A 285 -22.35 1.73 24.56
N ASN A 286 -21.26 0.97 24.78
CA ASN A 286 -21.37 -0.41 25.23
C ASN A 286 -21.99 -0.49 26.64
N SER A 287 -22.47 -1.68 27.03
CA SER A 287 -23.16 -1.89 28.31
C SER A 287 -22.28 -1.58 29.53
N THR A 288 -20.95 -1.66 29.38
CA THR A 288 -19.98 -1.42 30.44
C THR A 288 -19.44 0.02 30.48
N TYR A 289 -19.89 0.91 29.58
CA TYR A 289 -19.33 2.25 29.39
C TYR A 289 -17.79 2.27 29.31
N SER A 290 -17.20 1.28 28.65
CA SER A 290 -15.75 1.20 28.47
C SER A 290 -15.28 1.66 27.08
N ASP A 291 -16.15 1.60 26.07
CA ASP A 291 -15.88 2.07 24.71
C ASP A 291 -17.18 2.27 23.91
N PHE A 292 -17.05 2.82 22.71
CA PHE A 292 -18.12 2.83 21.72
C PHE A 292 -18.36 1.42 21.13
N ILE A 293 -19.59 1.16 20.70
CA ILE A 293 -19.97 -0.07 19.99
C ILE A 293 -19.51 0.09 18.55
N TYR A 294 -18.24 -0.18 18.30
CA TYR A 294 -17.65 -0.27 16.96
C TYR A 294 -18.06 -1.60 16.26
N SER A 295 -19.32 -2.01 16.34
CA SER A 295 -19.82 -3.23 15.68
C SER A 295 -21.25 -3.06 15.22
N ASP A 296 -21.55 -3.61 14.04
CA ASP A 296 -22.92 -3.99 13.67
C ASP A 296 -23.25 -5.37 14.27
N GLU A 297 -24.51 -5.79 14.20
CA GLU A 297 -24.96 -7.13 14.63
C GLU A 297 -24.30 -8.29 13.82
N ASP A 298 -23.49 -7.95 12.80
CA ASP A 298 -22.97 -8.84 11.76
C ASP A 298 -21.48 -9.22 11.88
N GLU A 299 -20.82 -9.05 13.04
CA GLU A 299 -19.39 -9.42 13.19
C GLU A 299 -19.10 -10.90 12.83
N GLU A 300 -20.01 -11.81 13.18
CA GLU A 300 -19.88 -13.22 12.79
C GLU A 300 -19.99 -13.42 11.27
N ASN A 301 -20.85 -12.65 10.61
CA ASN A 301 -20.99 -12.69 9.15
C ASN A 301 -19.69 -12.21 8.47
N TYR A 302 -19.06 -11.14 8.97
CA TYR A 302 -17.76 -10.68 8.45
C TYR A 302 -16.66 -11.71 8.64
N MET A 303 -16.60 -12.39 9.80
CA MET A 303 -15.63 -13.46 10.04
C MET A 303 -15.83 -14.64 9.09
N GLU A 304 -17.09 -15.03 8.84
CA GLU A 304 -17.41 -16.16 7.96
C GLU A 304 -17.19 -15.83 6.48
N GLU A 305 -17.52 -14.62 6.03
CA GLU A 305 -17.17 -14.15 4.69
C GLU A 305 -15.65 -14.14 4.48
N TRP A 306 -14.91 -13.59 5.44
CA TRP A 306 -13.46 -13.57 5.40
C TRP A 306 -12.84 -14.98 5.36
N ARG A 307 -13.38 -15.91 6.15
CA ARG A 307 -12.97 -17.32 6.13
C ARG A 307 -13.15 -17.91 4.73
N LYS A 308 -14.29 -17.68 4.08
CA LYS A 308 -14.55 -18.16 2.72
C LYS A 308 -13.56 -17.58 1.72
N GLU A 309 -13.17 -16.31 1.86
CA GLU A 309 -12.13 -15.68 1.03
C GLU A 309 -10.76 -16.38 1.23
N LEU A 310 -10.39 -16.70 2.47
CA LEU A 310 -9.16 -17.44 2.76
C LEU A 310 -9.19 -18.87 2.18
N GLU A 311 -10.32 -19.57 2.28
CA GLU A 311 -10.51 -20.90 1.70
C GLU A 311 -10.39 -20.88 0.17
N GLN A 312 -10.95 -19.86 -0.49
CA GLN A 312 -10.81 -19.68 -1.93
C GLN A 312 -9.35 -19.44 -2.34
N GLU A 313 -8.64 -18.58 -1.60
CA GLU A 313 -7.22 -18.31 -1.83
C GLU A 313 -6.36 -19.57 -1.60
N TYR A 314 -6.65 -20.34 -0.56
CA TYR A 314 -6.00 -21.63 -0.31
C TYR A 314 -6.19 -22.60 -1.49
N ASN A 315 -7.44 -22.79 -1.91
CA ASN A 315 -7.79 -23.69 -3.01
C ASN A 315 -7.14 -23.25 -4.32
N LEU A 316 -7.06 -21.94 -4.58
CA LEU A 316 -6.37 -21.37 -5.72
C LEU A 316 -4.87 -21.71 -5.67
N ARG A 317 -4.20 -21.46 -4.54
CA ARG A 317 -2.77 -21.80 -4.34
C ARG A 317 -2.51 -23.30 -4.50
N GLU A 318 -3.38 -24.15 -3.97
CA GLU A 318 -3.27 -25.60 -4.10
C GLU A 318 -3.44 -26.05 -5.56
N SER A 319 -4.42 -25.49 -6.28
CA SER A 319 -4.63 -25.78 -7.70
C SER A 319 -3.43 -25.37 -8.56
N MET A 320 -2.83 -24.21 -8.28
CA MET A 320 -1.61 -23.74 -8.96
C MET A 320 -0.42 -24.64 -8.66
N ARG A 321 -0.24 -25.10 -7.41
CA ARG A 321 0.81 -26.06 -7.05
C ARG A 321 0.63 -27.39 -7.77
N LYS A 322 -0.60 -27.90 -7.88
CA LYS A 322 -0.92 -29.12 -8.64
C LYS A 322 -0.63 -28.96 -10.13
N GLN A 323 -1.00 -27.83 -10.72
CA GLN A 323 -0.70 -27.52 -12.14
C GLN A 323 0.80 -27.44 -12.40
N GLN A 324 1.56 -26.73 -11.55
CA GLN A 324 3.02 -26.63 -11.66
C GLN A 324 3.70 -27.99 -11.49
N ALA A 325 3.25 -28.82 -10.55
CA ALA A 325 3.77 -30.18 -10.37
C ALA A 325 3.48 -31.06 -11.59
N ALA A 326 2.28 -30.97 -12.17
CA ALA A 326 1.92 -31.69 -13.38
C ALA A 326 2.74 -31.22 -14.60
N GLU A 327 2.99 -29.91 -14.73
CA GLU A 327 3.84 -29.38 -15.80
C GLU A 327 5.29 -29.83 -15.64
N ARG A 328 5.83 -29.84 -14.41
CA ARG A 328 7.18 -30.37 -14.13
C ARG A 328 7.30 -31.84 -14.52
N LYS A 329 6.32 -32.68 -14.11
CA LYS A 329 6.29 -34.10 -14.53
C LYS A 329 6.24 -34.26 -16.05
N ARG A 330 5.41 -33.47 -16.75
CA ARG A 330 5.36 -33.47 -18.22
C ARG A 330 6.68 -33.05 -18.87
N LYS A 331 7.38 -32.07 -18.30
CA LYS A 331 8.71 -31.65 -18.78
C LYS A 331 9.75 -32.76 -18.56
N GLU A 332 9.74 -33.40 -17.39
CA GLU A 332 10.62 -34.53 -17.09
C GLU A 332 10.36 -35.74 -18.01
N GLU A 333 9.10 -36.05 -18.30
CA GLU A 333 8.72 -37.11 -19.25
C GLU A 333 9.16 -36.79 -20.68
N ARG A 334 8.97 -35.54 -21.15
CA ARG A 334 9.48 -35.10 -22.46
C ARG A 334 11.00 -35.19 -22.54
N GLN A 335 11.69 -34.76 -21.48
CA GLN A 335 13.15 -34.85 -21.43
C GLN A 335 13.61 -36.31 -21.50
N LYS A 336 13.00 -37.20 -20.72
CA LYS A 336 13.30 -38.65 -20.77
C LYS A 336 13.04 -39.24 -22.15
N GLU A 337 11.97 -38.82 -22.83
CA GLU A 337 11.65 -39.27 -24.18
C GLU A 337 12.67 -38.77 -25.21
N GLU A 338 13.07 -37.50 -25.12
CA GLU A 338 14.11 -36.93 -25.98
C GLU A 338 15.46 -37.60 -25.74
N ASP A 339 15.82 -37.87 -24.49
CA ASP A 339 17.05 -38.57 -24.14
C ASP A 339 17.01 -40.02 -24.67
N ARG A 340 15.86 -40.70 -24.59
CA ARG A 340 15.66 -42.03 -25.20
C ARG A 340 15.83 -42.00 -26.72
N LYS A 341 15.26 -40.99 -27.40
CA LYS A 341 15.41 -40.81 -28.86
C LYS A 341 16.85 -40.50 -29.26
N LYS A 342 17.55 -39.66 -28.51
CA LYS A 342 18.98 -39.36 -28.74
C LYS A 342 19.83 -40.60 -28.55
N GLU A 343 19.58 -41.38 -27.51
CA GLU A 343 20.30 -42.63 -27.27
C GLU A 343 20.03 -43.67 -28.37
N GLU A 344 18.78 -43.79 -28.84
CA GLU A 344 18.45 -44.66 -29.96
C GLU A 344 19.12 -44.19 -31.27
N GLN A 345 19.17 -42.89 -31.53
CA GLN A 345 19.89 -42.33 -32.67
C GLN A 345 21.40 -42.62 -32.60
N ARG A 346 22.00 -42.48 -31.42
CA ARG A 346 23.42 -42.82 -31.19
C ARG A 346 23.68 -44.29 -31.49
N LYS A 347 22.86 -45.20 -30.97
CA LYS A 347 22.98 -46.65 -31.26
C LYS A 347 22.84 -46.96 -32.74
N ARG A 348 21.88 -46.34 -33.44
CA ARG A 348 21.73 -46.51 -34.91
C ARG A 348 22.95 -46.00 -35.68
N GLU A 349 23.55 -44.89 -35.24
CA GLU A 349 24.76 -44.36 -35.87
C GLU A 349 25.99 -45.24 -35.61
N GLU A 350 26.13 -45.75 -34.38
CA GLU A 350 27.16 -46.72 -34.01
C GLU A 350 27.03 -48.02 -34.82
N ASP A 351 25.82 -48.58 -34.95
CA ASP A 351 25.55 -49.74 -35.78
C ASP A 351 25.87 -49.49 -37.26
N ARG A 352 25.58 -48.28 -37.78
CA ARG A 352 25.93 -47.90 -39.15
C ARG A 352 27.44 -47.87 -39.35
N LYS A 353 28.18 -47.23 -38.43
CA LYS A 353 29.65 -47.19 -38.46
C LYS A 353 30.24 -48.60 -38.38
N TYR A 354 29.69 -49.46 -37.53
CA TYR A 354 30.13 -50.85 -37.41
C TYR A 354 29.93 -51.65 -38.71
N ARG A 355 28.77 -51.52 -39.37
CA ARG A 355 28.53 -52.17 -40.68
C ARG A 355 29.44 -51.65 -41.78
N GLU A 356 29.75 -50.35 -41.76
CA GLU A 356 30.65 -49.74 -42.73
C GLU A 356 32.09 -50.22 -42.54
N ASN A 357 32.56 -50.30 -41.29
CA ASN A 357 33.87 -50.89 -40.96
C ASN A 357 33.97 -52.35 -41.42
N LEU A 358 32.93 -53.17 -41.21
CA LEU A 358 32.90 -54.55 -41.69
C LEU A 358 33.03 -54.64 -43.22
N ARG A 359 32.44 -53.70 -43.98
CA ARG A 359 32.59 -53.65 -45.44
C ARG A 359 34.01 -53.29 -45.85
N ILE A 360 34.61 -52.31 -45.17
CA ILE A 360 36.01 -51.91 -45.42
C ILE A 360 36.94 -53.09 -45.15
N GLU A 361 36.79 -53.78 -44.01
CA GLU A 361 37.58 -54.98 -43.68
C GLU A 361 37.41 -56.09 -44.72
N GLU A 362 36.19 -56.31 -45.22
CA GLU A 362 35.93 -57.31 -46.25
C GLU A 362 36.54 -56.95 -47.61
N GLU A 363 36.53 -55.67 -47.99
CA GLU A 363 37.23 -55.17 -49.18
C GLU A 363 38.75 -55.28 -49.04
N GLU A 364 39.30 -54.97 -47.86
CA GLU A 364 40.72 -55.15 -47.58
C GLU A 364 41.11 -56.63 -47.64
N ARG A 365 40.28 -57.53 -47.09
CA ARG A 365 40.53 -58.98 -47.18
C ARG A 365 40.57 -59.45 -48.64
N LYS A 366 39.62 -59.01 -49.47
CA LYS A 366 39.63 -59.32 -50.92
C LYS A 366 40.87 -58.78 -51.63
N LYS A 367 41.29 -57.54 -51.35
CA LYS A 367 42.54 -56.99 -51.91
C LYS A 367 43.79 -57.74 -51.46
N THR A 368 43.76 -58.30 -50.26
CA THR A 368 44.87 -59.11 -49.73
C THR A 368 44.89 -60.49 -50.38
N GLU A 369 43.73 -61.11 -50.59
CA GLU A 369 43.55 -62.38 -51.31
C GLU A 369 43.96 -62.25 -52.80
N GLU A 370 43.62 -61.14 -53.46
CA GLU A 370 44.06 -60.82 -54.83
C GLU A 370 45.58 -60.64 -54.90
N LYS A 371 46.21 -59.99 -53.90
CA LYS A 371 47.68 -59.88 -53.81
C LYS A 371 48.38 -61.20 -53.51
N THR A 372 47.75 -62.13 -52.80
CA THR A 372 48.33 -63.47 -52.58
C THR A 372 48.13 -64.41 -53.77
N MET A 373 47.16 -64.16 -54.66
CA MET A 373 47.06 -64.90 -55.94
C MET A 373 48.00 -64.37 -57.04
N GLU A 374 48.50 -63.14 -56.94
CA GLU A 374 49.47 -62.57 -57.89
C GLU A 374 50.94 -62.88 -57.56
N TYR A 375 51.20 -63.61 -56.46
CA TYR A 375 52.53 -63.95 -55.95
C TYR A 375 52.71 -65.46 -55.72
N ASP A 376 52.14 -66.31 -56.59
CA ASP A 376 52.51 -67.73 -56.72
C ASP A 376 53.41 -67.94 -57.94
N GLY A 377 54.56 -67.27 -57.91
CA GLY A 377 55.54 -67.28 -58.98
C GLY A 377 56.88 -66.78 -58.48
N SER A 378 57.65 -67.71 -57.90
CA SER A 378 59.05 -67.56 -57.46
C SER A 378 59.28 -66.73 -56.20
N ILE A 379 59.86 -67.35 -55.15
CA ILE A 379 61.02 -66.85 -54.40
C ILE A 379 61.49 -67.94 -53.43
N GLU A 380 62.82 -68.08 -53.41
CA GLU A 380 63.63 -69.03 -52.65
C GLU A 380 63.55 -68.83 -51.13
N ASP A 381 63.83 -69.92 -50.41
CA ASP A 381 63.96 -70.00 -48.95
C ASP A 381 64.93 -68.94 -48.40
N ILE A 382 64.39 -67.89 -47.75
CA ILE A 382 65.14 -67.00 -46.88
C ILE A 382 64.77 -67.31 -45.42
N PRO A 383 65.73 -67.66 -44.54
CA PRO A 383 65.45 -67.93 -43.14
C PRO A 383 65.02 -66.64 -42.42
N PHE A 384 63.78 -66.65 -41.95
CA PHE A 384 63.17 -65.59 -41.16
C PHE A 384 63.84 -65.48 -39.79
N ILE A 385 64.68 -64.47 -39.60
CA ILE A 385 65.15 -64.03 -38.28
C ILE A 385 64.05 -63.15 -37.69
N GLY A 386 63.00 -63.82 -37.21
CA GLY A 386 61.87 -63.19 -36.54
C GLY A 386 62.22 -62.74 -35.14
N ARG A 387 61.84 -61.51 -34.79
CA ARG A 387 61.78 -61.07 -33.40
C ARG A 387 60.86 -62.02 -32.63
N SER A 388 61.29 -62.45 -31.44
CA SER A 388 60.49 -63.38 -30.63
C SER A 388 59.12 -62.79 -30.32
N GLU A 389 58.09 -63.64 -30.24
CA GLU A 389 56.72 -63.26 -29.86
C GLU A 389 56.65 -62.47 -28.55
N ARG A 390 57.64 -62.68 -27.65
CA ARG A 390 57.81 -61.90 -26.42
C ARG A 390 58.20 -60.44 -26.67
N GLN A 391 58.98 -60.14 -27.71
CA GLN A 391 59.32 -58.75 -28.08
C GLN A 391 58.14 -58.01 -28.70
N MET A 392 57.36 -58.66 -29.58
CA MET A 392 56.13 -58.05 -30.13
C MET A 392 55.10 -57.75 -29.04
N ASN A 393 54.89 -58.68 -28.10
CA ASN A 393 53.98 -58.45 -26.98
C ASN A 393 54.48 -57.38 -25.98
N SER A 394 55.80 -57.16 -25.89
CA SER A 394 56.39 -56.04 -25.14
C SER A 394 56.09 -54.71 -25.81
N ASP A 395 56.27 -54.63 -27.13
CA ASP A 395 56.12 -53.38 -27.88
C ASP A 395 54.64 -52.98 -27.98
N LEU A 396 53.74 -53.94 -28.19
CA LEU A 396 52.29 -53.71 -28.17
C LEU A 396 51.79 -53.21 -26.80
N LYS A 397 52.33 -53.76 -25.69
CA LYS A 397 52.02 -53.25 -24.34
C LYS A 397 52.57 -51.84 -24.11
N ARG A 398 53.71 -51.50 -24.71
CA ARG A 398 54.33 -50.17 -24.62
C ARG A 398 53.52 -49.13 -25.41
N GLU A 399 52.94 -49.54 -26.53
CA GLU A 399 52.08 -48.72 -27.39
C GLU A 399 50.72 -48.46 -26.73
N ILE A 400 50.06 -49.49 -26.19
CA ILE A 400 48.79 -49.36 -25.45
C ILE A 400 48.95 -48.46 -24.21
N ALA A 401 50.08 -48.56 -23.50
CA ALA A 401 50.40 -47.71 -22.35
C ALA A 401 50.69 -46.24 -22.73
N SER A 402 51.08 -45.96 -23.98
CA SER A 402 51.27 -44.59 -24.47
C SER A 402 49.93 -43.92 -24.83
N THR A 403 49.01 -44.65 -25.45
CA THR A 403 47.65 -44.14 -25.78
C THR A 403 46.73 -43.94 -24.58
N THR A 404 46.97 -44.63 -23.46
CA THR A 404 46.15 -44.49 -22.24
C THR A 404 46.59 -43.34 -21.32
N LYS A 405 47.75 -42.70 -21.59
CA LYS A 405 48.25 -41.56 -20.81
C LYS A 405 47.80 -40.18 -21.31
N ASP A 406 47.24 -40.07 -22.51
CA ASP A 406 46.86 -38.78 -23.12
C ASP A 406 45.36 -38.43 -23.05
N ASN A 407 44.54 -39.20 -22.31
CA ASN A 407 43.11 -38.89 -22.10
C ASN A 407 42.85 -37.89 -20.96
N ASN A 408 43.70 -36.87 -20.82
CA ASN A 408 43.45 -35.72 -19.96
C ASN A 408 43.49 -34.39 -20.73
N PHE A 409 43.02 -34.40 -21.98
CA PHE A 409 42.90 -33.20 -22.81
C PHE A 409 41.55 -32.49 -22.59
N LYS A 410 41.37 -31.92 -21.38
CA LYS A 410 40.43 -30.80 -21.17
C LYS A 410 41.17 -29.49 -21.46
N ASP A 411 40.49 -28.62 -22.18
CA ASP A 411 40.85 -27.22 -22.48
C ASP A 411 41.87 -26.97 -23.60
N SER A 412 41.51 -27.31 -24.84
CA SER A 412 42.11 -26.65 -26.01
C SER A 412 41.55 -25.25 -26.20
N TYR A 413 42.45 -24.27 -26.11
CA TYR A 413 42.24 -22.84 -26.41
C TYR A 413 41.57 -22.60 -27.79
N GLN A 414 41.71 -23.55 -28.73
CA GLN A 414 41.14 -23.45 -30.08
C GLN A 414 39.62 -23.66 -30.11
N TYR A 415 39.05 -24.51 -29.25
CA TYR A 415 37.60 -24.72 -29.18
C TYR A 415 36.86 -23.50 -28.60
N LYS A 416 37.47 -22.83 -27.61
CA LYS A 416 36.97 -21.56 -27.05
C LYS A 416 37.06 -20.39 -28.05
N GLN A 417 38.06 -20.39 -28.95
CA GLN A 417 38.12 -19.40 -30.04
C GLN A 417 37.10 -19.67 -31.15
N MET A 418 36.84 -20.93 -31.49
CA MET A 418 35.85 -21.31 -32.51
C MET A 418 34.42 -20.91 -32.11
N ILE A 419 34.03 -21.11 -30.84
CA ILE A 419 32.71 -20.67 -30.35
C ILE A 419 32.58 -19.14 -30.35
N ARG A 420 33.62 -18.40 -29.95
CA ARG A 420 33.62 -16.92 -30.02
C ARG A 420 33.52 -16.39 -31.45
N HIS A 421 34.09 -17.09 -32.43
CA HIS A 421 34.01 -16.68 -33.83
C HIS A 421 32.65 -17.00 -34.46
N MET A 422 31.99 -18.08 -34.03
CA MET A 422 30.64 -18.43 -34.49
C MET A 422 29.56 -17.51 -33.92
N THR A 423 29.64 -17.07 -32.66
CA THR A 423 28.65 -16.14 -32.09
C THR A 423 28.72 -14.76 -32.76
N LYS A 424 29.87 -14.40 -33.35
CA LYS A 424 30.08 -13.13 -34.06
C LYS A 424 29.51 -13.11 -35.49
N TYR A 425 29.14 -14.26 -36.05
CA TYR A 425 28.65 -14.40 -37.43
C TYR A 425 27.13 -14.58 -37.54
N PHE A 426 26.42 -14.84 -36.44
CA PHE A 426 24.96 -15.03 -36.43
C PHE A 426 24.16 -13.81 -35.89
N GLU A 427 24.79 -12.63 -35.80
CA GLU A 427 24.14 -11.37 -35.39
C GLU A 427 24.08 -10.30 -36.49
N GLN A 428 24.20 -10.68 -37.76
CA GLN A 428 23.98 -9.75 -38.88
C GLN A 428 23.10 -10.38 -39.96
N GLU A 429 21.87 -9.86 -40.03
CA GLU A 429 21.07 -9.55 -41.22
C GLU A 429 19.57 -9.81 -40.95
N ASP A 430 18.80 -8.72 -40.87
CA ASP A 430 17.61 -8.55 -41.70
C ASP A 430 17.06 -7.11 -41.56
N GLU A 431 17.56 -6.22 -42.43
CA GLU A 431 16.87 -5.00 -42.85
C GLU A 431 16.47 -5.14 -44.32
N ASN A 432 15.16 -5.26 -44.58
CA ASN A 432 14.37 -4.46 -45.54
C ASN A 432 13.19 -5.23 -46.15
N ARG A 433 11.96 -4.88 -45.74
CA ARG A 433 10.81 -4.71 -46.66
C ARG A 433 9.65 -3.93 -46.02
N THR A 434 9.03 -3.13 -46.87
CA THR A 434 8.21 -1.94 -46.62
C THR A 434 6.79 -2.22 -46.10
N GLU A 435 6.42 -1.44 -45.10
CA GLU A 435 5.11 -0.85 -44.75
C GLU A 435 3.85 -1.72 -44.60
N SER A 436 3.46 -1.92 -43.34
CA SER A 436 2.09 -1.65 -42.90
C SER A 436 2.13 -0.78 -41.63
N LYS A 437 1.25 0.22 -41.55
CA LYS A 437 1.16 1.19 -40.43
C LYS A 437 0.97 0.53 -39.06
N GLU A 438 0.53 -0.72 -39.01
CA GLU A 438 0.37 -1.51 -37.80
C GLU A 438 1.69 -2.05 -37.23
N LYS A 439 2.70 -2.31 -38.06
CA LYS A 439 4.01 -2.82 -37.59
C LYS A 439 4.87 -1.74 -36.90
N LYS A 440 4.70 -0.46 -37.24
CA LYS A 440 5.39 0.63 -36.54
C LYS A 440 4.99 0.64 -35.06
N ILE A 441 3.71 0.43 -34.75
CA ILE A 441 3.19 0.40 -33.38
C ILE A 441 3.71 -0.84 -32.61
N ILE A 442 3.93 -1.96 -33.29
CA ILE A 442 4.45 -3.21 -32.70
C ILE A 442 5.97 -3.14 -32.43
N SER A 443 6.75 -2.44 -33.26
CA SER A 443 8.19 -2.21 -33.04
C SER A 443 8.46 -1.42 -31.75
N TRP A 444 7.63 -0.41 -31.42
CA TRP A 444 7.75 0.36 -30.17
C TRP A 444 7.45 -0.44 -28.89
N ARG A 445 6.76 -1.58 -28.99
CA ARG A 445 6.43 -2.42 -27.81
C ARG A 445 7.66 -3.09 -27.20
N ASN A 446 8.69 -3.34 -28.01
CA ASN A 446 9.93 -4.00 -27.57
C ASN A 446 10.97 -3.04 -26.96
N GLU A 447 10.84 -1.72 -27.20
CA GLU A 447 11.71 -0.66 -26.63
C GLU A 447 11.16 -0.03 -25.32
N ARG A 448 10.14 -0.63 -24.68
CA ARG A 448 9.52 -0.14 -23.42
C ARG A 448 10.43 -0.11 -22.17
N ASN A 449 11.75 -0.23 -22.32
CA ASN A 449 12.66 -0.57 -21.24
C ASN A 449 13.48 0.59 -20.62
N SER A 450 13.26 1.85 -20.97
CA SER A 450 14.26 2.87 -20.66
C SER A 450 14.05 3.61 -19.33
N LEU A 451 12.92 4.29 -19.11
CA LEU A 451 12.84 5.31 -18.06
C LEU A 451 12.44 4.78 -16.67
N ILE A 452 11.36 3.99 -16.60
CA ILE A 452 10.81 3.49 -15.32
C ILE A 452 11.83 2.63 -14.56
N LYS A 453 12.72 1.92 -15.28
CA LYS A 453 13.79 1.11 -14.68
C LYS A 453 14.98 1.93 -14.18
N ARG A 454 15.16 3.17 -14.66
CA ARG A 454 16.29 4.05 -14.33
C ARG A 454 15.96 5.06 -13.22
N ILE A 455 14.68 5.29 -12.94
CA ILE A 455 14.21 6.22 -11.93
C ILE A 455 14.04 5.49 -10.57
N PRO A 456 14.48 6.07 -9.44
CA PRO A 456 14.23 5.50 -8.12
C PRO A 456 12.73 5.34 -7.83
N THR A 457 12.35 4.27 -7.10
CA THR A 457 10.94 3.94 -6.82
C THR A 457 10.14 5.11 -6.21
N TRP A 458 10.74 5.86 -5.28
CA TRP A 458 10.08 7.02 -4.66
C TRP A 458 9.73 8.13 -5.67
N MET A 459 10.56 8.31 -6.69
CA MET A 459 10.33 9.31 -7.73
C MET A 459 9.32 8.79 -8.75
N LEU A 460 9.29 7.49 -9.02
CA LEU A 460 8.25 6.87 -9.82
C LEU A 460 6.87 7.06 -9.16
N ASP A 461 6.77 6.79 -7.85
CA ASP A 461 5.55 6.99 -7.07
C ASP A 461 5.12 8.47 -7.08
N GLU A 462 6.05 9.40 -6.93
CA GLU A 462 5.78 10.84 -7.01
C GLU A 462 5.27 11.26 -8.41
N LEU A 463 5.84 10.69 -9.47
CA LEU A 463 5.43 10.99 -10.85
C LEU A 463 4.04 10.44 -11.15
N LEU A 464 3.74 9.20 -10.73
CA LEU A 464 2.43 8.58 -10.98
C LEU A 464 1.31 9.25 -10.17
N ASN A 465 1.59 9.62 -8.92
CA ASN A 465 0.60 10.26 -8.03
C ASN A 465 0.43 11.77 -8.26
N HIS A 466 1.18 12.38 -9.19
CA HIS A 466 1.03 13.80 -9.48
C HIS A 466 -0.33 14.10 -10.10
N TYR A 467 -1.09 15.00 -9.47
CA TYR A 467 -2.36 15.49 -10.01
C TYR A 467 -2.14 16.35 -11.26
N VAL A 468 -2.90 16.09 -12.32
CA VAL A 468 -2.84 16.84 -13.58
C VAL A 468 -4.22 17.42 -13.88
N ASN A 469 -4.29 18.71 -14.21
CA ASN A 469 -5.57 19.33 -14.53
C ASN A 469 -6.17 18.69 -15.79
N GLY A 470 -7.42 18.21 -15.69
CA GLY A 470 -8.09 17.46 -16.76
C GLY A 470 -7.87 15.94 -16.71
N GLU A 471 -7.23 15.40 -15.68
CA GLU A 471 -7.11 13.94 -15.51
C GLU A 471 -8.48 13.23 -15.35
N GLY A 472 -9.51 13.97 -14.89
CA GLY A 472 -10.87 13.46 -14.75
C GLY A 472 -11.54 13.11 -16.08
N TYR A 473 -11.01 13.56 -17.22
CA TYR A 473 -11.53 13.22 -18.54
C TYR A 473 -11.14 11.81 -19.00
N PHE A 474 -10.19 11.15 -18.33
CA PHE A 474 -9.84 9.75 -18.58
C PHE A 474 -10.79 8.83 -17.81
N ILE A 475 -11.61 8.06 -18.53
CA ILE A 475 -12.68 7.23 -17.96
C ILE A 475 -12.09 5.98 -17.28
N ASN A 476 -11.11 5.35 -17.93
CA ASN A 476 -10.53 4.08 -17.51
C ASN A 476 -9.01 4.19 -17.37
N GLY A 477 -8.46 3.74 -16.24
CA GLY A 477 -7.02 3.69 -16.01
C GLY A 477 -6.40 5.04 -15.64
N ARG A 478 -6.85 5.63 -14.51
CA ARG A 478 -6.33 6.91 -13.99
C ARG A 478 -4.81 6.97 -13.88
N MET A 479 -4.17 5.84 -13.59
CA MET A 479 -2.70 5.71 -13.54
C MET A 479 -2.10 5.19 -14.85
N LYS A 480 -2.84 4.35 -15.60
CA LYS A 480 -2.35 3.68 -16.81
C LYS A 480 -1.96 4.65 -17.91
N TRP A 481 -2.67 5.77 -18.08
CA TRP A 481 -2.28 6.77 -19.08
C TRP A 481 -0.96 7.45 -18.69
N LYS A 482 -0.73 7.72 -17.40
CA LYS A 482 0.52 8.29 -16.88
C LYS A 482 1.69 7.33 -17.09
N GLU A 483 1.49 6.04 -16.88
CA GLU A 483 2.48 5.00 -17.20
C GLU A 483 2.85 5.00 -18.69
N ILE A 484 1.86 5.10 -19.59
CA ILE A 484 2.11 5.16 -21.04
C ILE A 484 2.93 6.41 -21.39
N VAL A 485 2.62 7.57 -20.81
CA VAL A 485 3.41 8.80 -21.00
C VAL A 485 4.84 8.61 -20.49
N LEU A 486 5.02 8.05 -19.29
CA LEU A 486 6.34 7.81 -18.69
C LEU A 486 7.18 6.84 -19.51
N HIS A 487 6.58 5.74 -19.99
CA HIS A 487 7.25 4.78 -20.87
C HIS A 487 7.68 5.40 -22.20
N SER A 488 6.93 6.40 -22.68
CA SER A 488 7.17 7.05 -23.98
C SER A 488 7.96 8.36 -23.86
N PHE A 489 8.32 8.77 -22.64
CA PHE A 489 8.90 10.09 -22.38
C PHE A 489 10.24 10.33 -23.06
N ASP A 490 11.14 9.33 -23.07
CA ASP A 490 12.44 9.46 -23.76
C ASP A 490 12.24 9.69 -25.27
N ILE A 491 11.27 9.00 -25.88
CA ILE A 491 10.96 9.09 -27.32
C ILE A 491 10.28 10.43 -27.65
N LEU A 492 9.41 10.91 -26.75
CA LEU A 492 8.80 12.26 -26.83
C LEU A 492 9.87 13.34 -26.72
N TYR A 493 10.80 13.20 -25.77
CA TYR A 493 11.89 14.15 -25.54
C TYR A 493 12.85 14.23 -26.73
N GLU A 494 13.13 13.08 -27.37
CA GLU A 494 13.92 13.01 -28.60
C GLU A 494 13.18 13.53 -29.85
N GLY A 495 11.91 13.95 -29.72
CA GLY A 495 11.09 14.46 -30.83
C GLY A 495 10.66 13.37 -31.84
N LYS A 496 10.88 12.09 -31.51
CA LYS A 496 10.52 10.95 -32.37
C LYS A 496 9.04 10.57 -32.30
N LEU A 497 8.36 11.00 -31.23
CA LEU A 497 6.93 10.82 -31.01
C LEU A 497 6.28 12.17 -30.73
N THR A 498 5.14 12.44 -31.33
CA THR A 498 4.32 13.63 -31.02
C THR A 498 3.27 13.31 -29.97
N THR A 499 2.77 14.33 -29.27
CA THR A 499 1.72 14.15 -28.24
C THR A 499 0.38 13.69 -28.81
N LEU A 500 0.10 14.02 -30.08
CA LEU A 500 -1.05 13.46 -30.83
C LEU A 500 -0.90 11.96 -31.07
N GLN A 501 0.27 11.50 -31.49
CA GLN A 501 0.54 10.06 -31.67
C GLN A 501 0.50 9.30 -30.34
N LEU A 502 0.92 9.96 -29.25
CA LEU A 502 0.80 9.40 -27.91
C LEU A 502 -0.67 9.18 -27.49
N LEU A 503 -1.57 10.12 -27.82
CA LEU A 503 -3.01 9.94 -27.58
C LEU A 503 -3.57 8.76 -28.39
N GLU A 504 -3.12 8.56 -29.63
CA GLU A 504 -3.52 7.41 -30.44
C GLU A 504 -3.03 6.09 -29.82
N MET A 505 -1.79 6.07 -29.30
CA MET A 505 -1.27 4.92 -28.54
C MET A 505 -2.09 4.61 -27.29
N MET A 506 -2.54 5.64 -26.56
CA MET A 506 -3.41 5.47 -25.40
C MET A 506 -4.73 4.80 -25.78
N LYS A 507 -5.35 5.21 -26.90
CA LYS A 507 -6.57 4.58 -27.42
C LYS A 507 -6.35 3.11 -27.76
N ILE A 508 -5.24 2.78 -28.42
CA ILE A 508 -4.88 1.40 -28.78
C ILE A 508 -4.66 0.52 -27.53
N GLU A 509 -4.10 1.08 -26.46
CA GLU A 509 -3.92 0.39 -25.16
C GLU A 509 -5.19 0.35 -24.29
N GLY A 510 -6.34 0.75 -24.86
CA GLY A 510 -7.66 0.64 -24.27
C GLY A 510 -8.07 1.80 -23.37
N ILE A 511 -7.34 2.92 -23.39
CA ILE A 511 -7.69 4.12 -22.62
C ILE A 511 -8.78 4.88 -23.35
N LYS A 512 -9.87 5.12 -22.65
CA LYS A 512 -11.02 5.90 -23.12
C LYS A 512 -11.06 7.25 -22.42
N PHE A 513 -11.44 8.29 -23.14
CA PHE A 513 -11.62 9.63 -22.59
C PHE A 513 -12.86 10.30 -23.18
N GLU A 514 -13.50 11.19 -22.42
CA GLU A 514 -14.80 11.80 -22.75
C GLU A 514 -14.68 13.02 -23.69
N GLN A 515 -13.49 13.62 -23.75
CA GLN A 515 -13.25 14.88 -24.47
C GLN A 515 -12.57 14.64 -25.82
N SER A 516 -12.62 15.64 -26.70
CA SER A 516 -11.93 15.57 -27.99
C SER A 516 -10.40 15.50 -27.83
N ASP A 517 -9.70 14.89 -28.80
CA ASP A 517 -8.24 14.76 -28.79
C ASP A 517 -7.53 16.11 -28.57
N LYS A 518 -8.07 17.20 -29.15
CA LYS A 518 -7.55 18.56 -28.96
C LYS A 518 -7.56 19.02 -27.50
N VAL A 519 -8.61 18.67 -26.76
CA VAL A 519 -8.74 18.99 -25.33
C VAL A 519 -7.83 18.08 -24.51
N MET A 520 -7.73 16.80 -24.88
CA MET A 520 -6.89 15.82 -24.20
C MET A 520 -5.38 16.07 -24.34
N LEU A 521 -4.96 16.85 -25.35
CA LEU A 521 -3.58 17.31 -25.44
C LEU A 521 -3.16 18.15 -24.22
N TYR A 522 -4.07 18.90 -23.61
CA TYR A 522 -3.75 19.77 -22.48
C TYR A 522 -3.22 18.99 -21.26
N PRO A 523 -3.96 18.01 -20.69
CA PRO A 523 -3.46 17.22 -19.56
C PRO A 523 -2.19 16.44 -19.92
N VAL A 524 -2.11 15.89 -21.13
CA VAL A 524 -0.92 15.14 -21.57
C VAL A 524 0.31 16.04 -21.65
N ASN A 525 0.19 17.22 -22.24
CA ASN A 525 1.29 18.18 -22.34
C ASN A 525 1.72 18.72 -20.97
N GLU A 526 0.76 19.00 -20.08
CA GLU A 526 1.03 19.40 -18.70
C GLU A 526 1.86 18.34 -17.96
N TYR A 527 1.47 17.07 -18.10
CA TYR A 527 2.17 15.96 -17.48
C TYR A 527 3.57 15.72 -18.05
N VAL A 528 3.74 15.80 -19.37
CA VAL A 528 5.06 15.71 -20.03
C VAL A 528 6.00 16.82 -19.54
N ARG A 529 5.52 18.07 -19.43
CA ARG A 529 6.33 19.18 -18.86
C ARG A 529 6.70 18.94 -17.41
N TYR A 530 5.78 18.37 -16.62
CA TYR A 530 6.06 18.02 -15.23
C TYR A 530 7.17 16.97 -15.11
N ILE A 531 7.11 15.89 -15.90
CA ILE A 531 8.17 14.86 -15.96
C ILE A 531 9.51 15.50 -16.35
N GLY A 532 9.51 16.35 -17.38
CA GLY A 532 10.71 17.10 -17.80
C GLY A 532 11.33 17.91 -16.67
N ARG A 533 10.52 18.70 -15.94
CA ARG A 533 11.00 19.47 -14.78
C ARG A 533 11.60 18.59 -13.70
N LYS A 534 10.98 17.45 -13.38
CA LYS A 534 11.47 16.52 -12.35
C LYS A 534 12.77 15.83 -12.75
N LEU A 535 12.92 15.52 -14.03
CA LEU A 535 14.13 14.90 -14.58
C LEU A 535 15.20 15.90 -15.04
N LYS A 536 14.97 17.21 -14.83
CA LYS A 536 15.85 18.31 -15.27
C LYS A 536 16.14 18.27 -16.78
N ARG A 537 15.10 18.00 -17.57
CA ARG A 537 15.12 18.01 -19.03
C ARG A 537 14.15 19.06 -19.56
N GLU A 538 14.63 19.96 -20.41
CA GLU A 538 13.79 20.97 -21.05
C GLU A 538 12.99 20.34 -22.20
N VAL A 539 11.68 20.16 -22.00
CA VAL A 539 10.83 19.56 -23.02
C VAL A 539 10.19 20.67 -23.87
N THR A 540 10.47 20.64 -25.17
CA THR A 540 9.78 21.48 -26.15
C THR A 540 8.63 20.65 -26.72
N ILE A 541 7.38 21.05 -26.45
CA ILE A 541 6.15 20.34 -26.87
C ILE A 541 5.45 21.13 -27.96
#